data_AF-A0A1G8JK35-F1
#
_entry.id   AF-A0A1G8JK35-F1
#
_cell.length_a   1.000
_cell.length_b   1.000
_cell.length_c   1.000
_cell.angle_alpha   90.00
_cell.angle_beta   90.00
_cell.angle_gamma   90.00
#
_symmetry.space_group_name_H-M   'P 1'
#
loop_
_entity.id
_entity.type
_entity.pdbx_description
1 polymer ?
#
loop_
_entity_poly.entity_id
_entity_poly.type
_entity_poly.pdbx_seq_one_letter_code
_entity_poly.pdbx_strand_id
1 'polypeptide(L)'
;MNKNDETFEYLFFVGAMGSYDKRSQKIAQSFAKLLNEAGVKFAIFGNKEKNSGDTPRRIGNEFLYQELAASNISEFQKHNVKKIVTIDPHAYNTFKNEYPEFGLEDVEEYHHTEFLAVYDSPRDIFEAIPGLNITEMERNRQDDMCCGAGEDIAEILERSVVGDRQPLVEAE
;
A
#
# COMPACT_ATOMS: atom_id res chain seq x y z
N MET A 1 12.41 8.79 16.34
CA MET A 1 11.41 9.55 15.57
C MET A 1 10.88 10.70 16.40
N ASN A 2 11.04 11.95 15.95
CA ASN A 2 10.33 13.09 16.51
C ASN A 2 8.83 12.93 16.21
N LYS A 3 8.02 12.76 17.24
CA LYS A 3 6.55 12.87 17.17
C LYS A 3 6.22 14.35 17.22
N ASN A 4 6.30 15.03 16.08
CA ASN A 4 5.72 16.37 15.98
C ASN A 4 4.29 16.23 15.48
N ASP A 5 3.39 17.00 16.09
CA ASP A 5 2.01 17.24 15.67
C ASP A 5 1.95 18.01 14.33
N GLU A 6 2.70 17.55 13.33
CA GLU A 6 2.57 18.01 11.96
C GLU A 6 1.40 17.26 11.33
N THR A 7 0.42 18.02 10.84
CA THR A 7 -0.65 17.49 10.03
C THR A 7 -0.03 16.85 8.77
N PHE A 8 -0.19 15.53 8.65
CA PHE A 8 0.23 14.79 7.45
C PHE A 8 -0.85 14.91 6.37
N GLU A 9 -0.45 14.88 5.11
CA GLU A 9 -1.38 14.86 3.97
C GLU A 9 -1.71 13.41 3.57
N TYR A 10 -0.71 12.52 3.59
CA TYR A 10 -0.86 11.12 3.19
C TYR A 10 -0.57 10.17 4.35
N LEU A 11 -1.39 9.15 4.53
CA LEU A 11 -1.00 7.96 5.26
C LEU A 11 -0.26 7.02 4.31
N PHE A 12 1.02 6.78 4.54
CA PHE A 12 1.73 5.70 3.87
C PHE A 12 1.43 4.38 4.59
N PHE A 13 0.53 3.58 4.02
CA PHE A 13 0.23 2.24 4.52
C PHE A 13 1.30 1.27 4.01
N VAL A 14 2.19 0.87 4.91
CA VAL A 14 3.38 0.08 4.58
C VAL A 14 3.01 -1.36 4.23
N GLY A 15 1.96 -1.88 4.88
CA GLY A 15 1.51 -3.25 4.74
C GLY A 15 2.45 -4.24 5.42
N ALA A 16 2.00 -5.49 5.45
CA ALA A 16 2.74 -6.56 6.09
C ALA A 16 4.05 -6.87 5.34
N MET A 17 4.00 -6.97 4.01
CA MET A 17 5.19 -7.22 3.19
C MET A 17 6.25 -6.13 3.38
N GLY A 18 5.85 -4.86 3.27
CA GLY A 18 6.76 -3.72 3.50
C GLY A 18 7.35 -3.68 4.91
N SER A 19 6.74 -4.35 5.88
CA SER A 19 7.20 -4.39 7.28
C SER A 19 8.03 -5.63 7.63
N TYR A 20 7.77 -6.79 7.02
CA TYR A 20 8.34 -8.07 7.43
C TYR A 20 9.30 -8.69 6.40
N ASP A 21 9.05 -8.50 5.10
CA ASP A 21 9.85 -9.09 4.05
C ASP A 21 11.04 -8.18 3.69
N LYS A 22 12.26 -8.71 3.80
CA LYS A 22 13.50 -7.93 3.58
C LYS A 22 13.60 -7.31 2.19
N ARG A 23 13.01 -7.95 1.17
CA ARG A 23 13.02 -7.41 -0.20
C ARG A 23 12.07 -6.22 -0.29
N SER A 24 10.86 -6.37 0.24
CA SER A 24 9.81 -5.36 0.27
C SER A 24 10.15 -4.18 1.18
N GLN A 25 10.86 -4.40 2.29
CA GLN A 25 11.38 -3.35 3.16
C GLN A 25 12.27 -2.36 2.39
N LYS A 26 13.11 -2.84 1.46
CA LYS A 26 13.96 -1.96 0.62
C LYS A 26 13.12 -1.10 -0.32
N ILE A 27 12.01 -1.63 -0.82
CA ILE A 27 11.07 -0.89 -1.67
C ILE A 27 10.37 0.18 -0.83
N ALA A 28 9.84 -0.17 0.35
CA ALA A 28 9.22 0.78 1.27
C ALA A 28 10.16 1.92 1.68
N GLN A 29 11.43 1.61 1.99
CA GLN A 29 12.44 2.62 2.31
C GLN A 29 12.76 3.52 1.11
N SER A 30 12.88 2.95 -0.09
CA SER A 30 13.12 3.73 -1.31
C SER A 30 11.96 4.67 -1.61
N PHE A 31 10.72 4.17 -1.45
CA PHE A 31 9.53 4.98 -1.63
C PHE A 31 9.43 6.11 -0.58
N ALA A 32 9.68 5.82 0.70
CA ALA A 32 9.71 6.84 1.74
C ALA A 32 10.77 7.94 1.47
N LYS A 33 11.94 7.56 0.93
CA LYS A 33 12.96 8.53 0.51
C LYS A 33 12.46 9.42 -0.63
N LEU A 34 11.78 8.86 -1.63
CA LEU A 34 11.18 9.62 -2.73
C LEU A 34 10.12 10.60 -2.22
N LEU A 35 9.23 10.16 -1.32
CA LEU A 35 8.23 11.03 -0.71
C LEU A 35 8.88 12.19 0.05
N ASN A 36 9.93 11.91 0.82
CA ASN A 36 10.65 12.94 1.58
C ASN A 36 11.36 13.95 0.66
N GLU A 37 12.01 13.47 -0.40
CA GLU A 37 12.68 14.34 -1.38
C GLU A 37 11.67 15.20 -2.16
N ALA A 38 10.50 14.64 -2.47
CA ALA A 38 9.40 15.36 -3.11
C ALA A 38 8.68 16.34 -2.16
N GLY A 39 9.07 16.41 -0.88
CA GLY A 39 8.45 17.28 0.12
C GLY A 39 7.03 16.85 0.51
N VAL A 40 6.65 15.60 0.25
CA VAL A 40 5.33 15.06 0.59
C VAL A 40 5.28 14.82 2.10
N LYS A 41 4.28 15.41 2.78
CA LYS A 41 4.05 15.19 4.21
C LYS A 41 3.27 13.90 4.41
N PHE A 42 3.94 12.84 4.87
CA PHE A 42 3.30 11.56 5.12
C PHE A 42 3.48 11.09 6.57
N ALA A 43 2.54 10.27 7.04
CA ALA A 43 2.63 9.54 8.29
C ALA A 43 2.61 8.03 8.05
N ILE A 44 3.07 7.27 9.05
CA ILE A 44 2.91 5.82 9.13
C ILE A 44 2.30 5.47 10.48
N PHE A 45 1.52 4.39 10.54
CA PHE A 45 0.94 3.93 11.80
C PHE A 45 1.92 3.15 12.70
N GLY A 46 3.06 2.72 12.15
CA GLY A 46 4.05 1.93 12.89
C GLY A 46 3.43 0.68 13.48
N ASN A 47 3.65 0.44 14.78
CA ASN A 47 3.14 -0.76 15.48
C ASN A 47 1.61 -0.82 15.59
N LYS A 48 0.89 0.26 15.29
CA LYS A 48 -0.57 0.27 15.28
C LYS A 48 -1.17 -0.22 13.96
N GLU A 49 -0.38 -0.31 12.90
CA GLU A 49 -0.88 -0.69 11.59
C GLU A 49 -1.18 -2.19 11.57
N LYS A 50 -2.46 -2.55 11.36
CA LYS A 50 -2.88 -3.94 11.20
C LYS A 50 -2.77 -4.37 9.74
N ASN A 51 -2.93 -5.67 9.50
CA ASN A 51 -3.05 -6.20 8.14
C ASN A 51 -4.27 -5.59 7.42
N SER A 52 -4.21 -5.42 6.09
CA SER A 52 -5.34 -4.94 5.29
C SER A 52 -6.54 -5.90 5.31
N GLY A 53 -6.30 -7.18 5.59
CA GLY A 53 -7.33 -8.22 5.61
C GLY A 53 -7.53 -8.93 4.27
N ASP A 54 -6.78 -8.57 3.21
CA ASP A 54 -6.87 -9.22 1.90
C ASP A 54 -6.73 -10.74 2.02
N THR A 55 -5.66 -11.22 2.65
CA THR A 55 -5.42 -12.66 2.83
C THR A 55 -6.56 -13.39 3.55
N PRO A 56 -6.99 -12.99 4.76
CA PRO A 56 -8.17 -13.57 5.42
C PRO A 56 -9.38 -13.65 4.50
N ARG A 57 -9.67 -12.58 3.74
CA ARG A 57 -10.79 -12.56 2.80
C ARG A 57 -10.63 -13.59 1.68
N ARG A 58 -9.44 -13.69 1.07
CA ARG A 58 -9.17 -14.66 -0.02
C ARG A 58 -9.27 -16.11 0.41
N ILE A 59 -8.87 -16.44 1.64
CA ILE A 59 -8.97 -17.80 2.20
C ILE A 59 -10.36 -18.12 2.77
N GLY A 60 -11.33 -17.20 2.65
CA GLY A 60 -12.70 -17.36 3.14
C GLY A 60 -12.88 -17.15 4.64
N ASN A 61 -11.88 -16.61 5.34
CA ASN A 61 -11.99 -16.21 6.75
C ASN A 61 -12.61 -14.81 6.85
N GLU A 62 -13.90 -14.74 6.51
CA GLU A 62 -14.66 -13.50 6.44
C GLU A 62 -14.77 -12.82 7.81
N PHE A 63 -14.90 -13.59 8.90
CA PHE A 63 -14.98 -13.03 10.25
C PHE A 63 -13.74 -12.20 10.59
N LEU A 64 -12.53 -12.76 10.37
CA LEU A 64 -11.29 -12.05 10.62
C LEU A 64 -11.10 -10.85 9.69
N TYR A 65 -11.53 -10.97 8.43
CA TYR A 65 -11.51 -9.84 7.50
C TYR A 65 -12.35 -8.66 8.02
N GLN A 66 -13.58 -8.93 8.49
CA GLN A 66 -14.47 -7.90 9.02
C GLN A 66 -13.90 -7.22 10.27
N GLU A 67 -13.29 -7.98 11.18
CA GLU A 67 -12.62 -7.42 12.36
C GLU A 67 -11.44 -6.50 11.98
N LEU A 68 -10.61 -6.92 11.01
CA LEU A 68 -9.49 -6.13 10.53
C LEU A 68 -9.96 -4.86 9.81
N ALA A 69 -10.94 -4.98 8.91
CA ALA A 69 -11.51 -3.85 8.18
C ALA A 69 -12.12 -2.82 9.13
N ALA A 70 -13.00 -3.24 10.05
CA ALA A 70 -13.61 -2.34 11.02
C ALA A 70 -12.57 -1.65 11.90
N SER A 71 -11.53 -2.37 12.33
CA SER A 71 -10.46 -1.79 13.15
C SER A 71 -9.60 -0.79 12.38
N ASN A 72 -9.28 -1.05 11.11
CA ASN A 72 -8.49 -0.14 10.29
C ASN A 72 -9.29 1.12 9.97
N ILE A 73 -10.55 0.97 9.56
CA ILE A 73 -11.46 2.09 9.28
C ILE A 73 -11.60 2.99 10.51
N SER A 74 -11.76 2.40 11.70
CA SER A 74 -11.84 3.17 12.95
C SER A 74 -10.56 3.98 13.23
N GLU A 75 -9.37 3.43 12.98
CA GLU A 75 -8.11 4.16 13.20
C GLU A 75 -7.90 5.23 12.10
N PHE A 76 -8.30 4.96 10.85
CA PHE A 76 -8.31 5.96 9.77
C PHE A 76 -9.19 7.17 10.13
N GLN A 77 -10.43 6.92 10.58
CA GLN A 77 -11.37 7.96 10.98
C GLN A 77 -10.86 8.76 12.19
N LYS A 78 -10.35 8.07 13.22
CA LYS A 78 -9.80 8.69 14.42
C LYS A 78 -8.62 9.62 14.13
N HIS A 79 -7.80 9.27 13.14
CA HIS A 79 -6.67 10.09 12.70
C HIS A 79 -7.02 11.02 11.54
N ASN A 80 -8.30 11.10 11.15
CA ASN A 80 -8.82 11.91 10.06
C ASN A 80 -8.03 11.72 8.75
N VAL A 81 -7.70 10.48 8.44
CA VAL A 81 -6.99 10.11 7.21
C VAL A 81 -7.87 10.44 6.02
N LYS A 82 -7.34 11.22 5.07
CA LYS A 82 -8.02 11.60 3.84
C LYS A 82 -7.41 10.99 2.59
N LYS A 83 -6.12 10.69 2.63
CA LYS A 83 -5.40 10.08 1.51
C LYS A 83 -4.54 8.94 2.03
N ILE A 84 -4.61 7.79 1.38
CA ILE A 84 -3.78 6.62 1.67
C ILE A 84 -2.94 6.32 0.44
N VAL A 85 -1.64 6.15 0.63
CA VAL A 85 -0.74 5.62 -0.39
C VAL A 85 -0.15 4.31 0.07
N THR A 86 -0.04 3.32 -0.82
CA THR A 86 0.56 2.03 -0.49
C THR A 86 1.40 1.48 -1.64
N ILE A 87 2.45 0.72 -1.29
CA ILE A 87 3.24 -0.04 -2.26
C ILE A 87 2.65 -1.44 -2.53
N ASP A 88 1.66 -1.85 -1.74
CA ASP A 88 1.06 -3.17 -1.81
C ASP A 88 -0.24 -3.13 -2.66
N PRO A 89 -0.26 -3.79 -3.83
CA PRO A 89 -1.45 -3.82 -4.68
C PRO A 89 -2.66 -4.50 -4.02
N HIS A 90 -2.44 -5.42 -3.08
CA HIS A 90 -3.53 -6.08 -2.36
C HIS A 90 -4.21 -5.13 -1.39
N ALA A 91 -3.42 -4.43 -0.58
CA ALA A 91 -3.92 -3.40 0.31
C ALA A 91 -4.67 -2.32 -0.49
N TYR A 92 -4.12 -1.88 -1.63
CA TYR A 92 -4.80 -0.93 -2.52
C TYR A 92 -6.17 -1.44 -3.00
N ASN A 93 -6.22 -2.66 -3.53
CA ASN A 93 -7.48 -3.25 -4.00
C ASN A 93 -8.50 -3.39 -2.85
N THR A 94 -8.05 -3.82 -1.68
CA THR A 94 -8.92 -4.00 -0.51
C THR A 94 -9.43 -2.66 0.02
N PHE A 95 -8.62 -1.60 0.05
CA PHE A 95 -9.11 -0.29 0.47
C PHE A 95 -10.08 0.31 -0.55
N LYS A 96 -9.76 0.22 -1.84
CA LYS A 96 -10.55 0.86 -2.90
C LYS A 96 -11.88 0.17 -3.19
N ASN A 97 -11.89 -1.16 -3.26
CA ASN A 97 -13.06 -1.91 -3.77
C ASN A 97 -13.86 -2.60 -2.67
N GLU A 98 -13.26 -2.83 -1.51
CA GLU A 98 -13.77 -3.76 -0.52
C GLU A 98 -14.12 -3.10 0.81
N TYR A 99 -13.28 -2.19 1.31
CA TYR A 99 -13.55 -1.40 2.51
C TYR A 99 -14.77 -0.47 2.41
N PRO A 100 -15.19 0.04 1.24
CA PRO A 100 -16.43 0.82 1.14
C PRO A 100 -17.67 0.04 1.58
N GLU A 101 -17.69 -1.29 1.41
CA GLU A 101 -18.77 -2.16 1.91
C GLU A 101 -18.88 -2.14 3.44
N PHE A 102 -17.82 -1.70 4.15
CA PHE A 102 -17.70 -1.67 5.60
C PHE A 102 -17.68 -0.24 6.18
N GLY A 103 -18.01 0.77 5.36
CA GLY A 103 -18.13 2.16 5.80
C GLY A 103 -16.85 2.98 5.72
N LEU A 104 -15.88 2.58 4.88
CA LEU A 104 -14.84 3.50 4.45
C LEU A 104 -15.40 4.47 3.41
N GLU A 105 -15.51 5.74 3.79
CA GLU A 105 -16.00 6.83 2.95
C GLU A 105 -15.02 8.00 3.00
N ASP A 106 -14.99 8.82 1.95
CA ASP A 106 -14.19 10.04 1.85
C ASP A 106 -12.67 9.86 2.07
N VAL A 107 -12.12 8.74 1.58
CA VAL A 107 -10.67 8.47 1.54
C VAL A 107 -10.26 8.28 0.09
N GLU A 108 -9.17 8.92 -0.32
CA GLU A 108 -8.56 8.72 -1.63
C GLU A 108 -7.41 7.71 -1.51
N GLU A 109 -7.51 6.58 -2.19
CA GLU A 109 -6.47 5.55 -2.21
C GLU A 109 -5.58 5.66 -3.45
N TYR A 110 -4.28 5.52 -3.25
CA TYR A 110 -3.26 5.56 -4.29
C TYR A 110 -2.34 4.35 -4.19
N HIS A 111 -2.09 3.69 -5.32
CA HIS A 111 -0.95 2.79 -5.43
C HIS A 111 0.31 3.61 -5.73
N HIS A 112 1.48 3.17 -5.25
CA HIS A 112 2.74 3.92 -5.40
C HIS A 112 3.12 4.23 -6.86
N THR A 113 2.78 3.34 -7.81
CA THR A 113 3.02 3.59 -9.24
C THR A 113 2.13 4.70 -9.79
N GLU A 114 0.87 4.75 -9.34
CA GLU A 114 -0.05 5.81 -9.70
C GLU A 114 0.38 7.14 -9.10
N PHE A 115 0.79 7.10 -7.84
CA PHE A 115 1.29 8.25 -7.11
C PHE A 115 2.54 8.86 -7.75
N LEU A 116 3.45 8.02 -8.24
CA LEU A 116 4.68 8.47 -8.91
C LEU A 116 4.51 8.71 -10.42
N ALA A 117 3.31 8.44 -10.97
CA ALA A 117 3.03 8.47 -12.41
C ALA A 117 4.01 7.63 -13.26
N VAL A 118 4.51 6.51 -12.72
CA VAL A 118 5.49 5.65 -13.41
C VAL A 118 4.76 4.68 -14.34
N TYR A 119 4.44 5.16 -15.54
CA TYR A 119 3.84 4.35 -16.59
C TYR A 119 4.74 4.22 -17.82
N ASP A 120 5.60 5.18 -18.10
CA ASP A 120 6.28 5.24 -19.39
C ASP A 120 7.48 4.30 -19.49
N SER A 121 8.17 3.98 -18.38
CA SER A 121 9.35 3.09 -18.38
C SER A 121 9.23 1.80 -19.21
N PRO A 122 8.16 0.98 -19.12
CA PRO A 122 8.00 -0.19 -19.98
C PRO A 122 7.71 0.16 -21.45
N ARG A 123 7.06 1.30 -21.73
CA ARG A 123 6.74 1.79 -23.08
C ARG A 123 7.97 2.33 -23.80
N ASP A 124 8.92 2.92 -23.08
CA ASP A 124 10.18 3.39 -23.66
C ASP A 124 11.00 2.23 -24.27
N ILE A 125 11.01 1.06 -23.61
CA ILE A 125 11.71 -0.15 -24.11
C ILE A 125 11.12 -0.60 -25.45
N PHE A 126 9.79 -0.54 -25.51
CA PHE A 126 8.99 -0.95 -26.63
C PHE A 126 9.14 0.00 -27.84
N GLU A 127 9.17 1.31 -27.61
CA GLU A 127 9.43 2.33 -28.63
C GLU A 127 10.85 2.26 -29.18
N ALA A 128 11.83 1.79 -28.38
CA ALA A 128 13.21 1.66 -28.81
C ALA A 128 13.47 0.53 -29.82
N ILE A 129 12.49 -0.35 -30.10
CA ILE A 129 12.65 -1.49 -31.01
C ILE A 129 12.17 -1.09 -32.43
N PRO A 130 13.07 -0.93 -33.42
CA PRO A 130 12.67 -0.49 -34.75
C PRO A 130 11.72 -1.48 -35.44
N GLY A 131 10.58 -1.00 -35.91
CA GLY A 131 9.58 -1.81 -36.63
C GLY A 131 8.59 -2.56 -35.74
N LEU A 132 8.63 -2.38 -34.42
CA LEU A 132 7.63 -2.94 -33.51
C LEU A 132 6.32 -2.13 -33.57
N ASN A 133 5.22 -2.79 -33.95
CA ASN A 133 3.88 -2.19 -33.90
C ASN A 133 3.19 -2.62 -32.61
N ILE A 134 2.76 -1.66 -31.81
CA ILE A 134 2.17 -1.91 -30.49
C ILE A 134 0.74 -1.41 -30.50
N THR A 135 -0.16 -2.24 -29.99
CA THR A 135 -1.55 -1.87 -29.75
C THR A 135 -1.77 -1.93 -28.25
N GLU A 136 -2.00 -0.77 -27.66
CA GLU A 136 -2.31 -0.65 -26.25
C GLU A 136 -3.80 -0.99 -26.02
N MET A 137 -4.09 -1.74 -24.96
CA MET A 137 -5.45 -2.12 -24.62
C MET A 137 -6.21 -0.94 -23.99
N GLU A 138 -7.54 -0.99 -24.03
CA GLU A 138 -8.42 0.09 -23.52
C GLU A 138 -8.16 0.44 -22.06
N ARG A 139 -7.88 -0.57 -21.22
CA ARG A 139 -7.45 -0.41 -19.83
C ARG A 139 -5.93 -0.40 -19.79
N ASN A 140 -5.33 0.75 -19.49
CA ASN A 140 -3.87 0.92 -19.42
C ASN A 140 -3.47 1.99 -18.39
N ARG A 141 -2.18 2.03 -18.02
CA ARG A 141 -1.57 3.08 -17.19
C ARG A 141 -2.21 3.14 -15.80
N GLN A 142 -2.86 4.25 -15.48
CA GLN A 142 -3.57 4.47 -14.21
C GLN A 142 -4.81 3.59 -14.06
N ASP A 143 -5.28 3.01 -15.16
CA ASP A 143 -6.40 2.08 -15.13
C ASP A 143 -5.91 0.61 -15.03
N ASP A 144 -4.60 0.34 -15.12
CA ASP A 144 -4.04 -1.02 -15.02
C ASP A 144 -4.10 -1.55 -13.58
N MET A 145 -4.59 -2.78 -13.41
CA MET A 145 -4.55 -3.48 -12.13
C MET A 145 -3.24 -4.25 -12.01
N CYS A 146 -2.60 -4.13 -10.86
CA CYS A 146 -1.48 -5.00 -10.51
C CYS A 146 -1.97 -6.45 -10.33
N CYS A 147 -1.12 -7.43 -10.68
CA CYS A 147 -1.47 -8.86 -10.66
C CYS A 147 -1.71 -9.45 -9.26
N GLY A 148 -1.41 -8.72 -8.19
CA GLY A 148 -1.63 -9.18 -6.82
C GLY A 148 -0.92 -10.51 -6.54
N ALA A 149 0.33 -10.67 -6.97
CA ALA A 149 1.11 -11.87 -6.70
C ALA A 149 2.42 -11.48 -5.99
N GLY A 150 2.32 -11.23 -4.67
CA GLY A 150 3.45 -11.18 -3.76
C GLY A 150 3.44 -12.44 -2.87
N GLU A 151 4.50 -13.26 -2.96
CA GLU A 151 4.60 -14.55 -2.27
C GLU A 151 4.99 -14.44 -0.76
N ASP A 152 4.82 -15.55 -0.03
CA ASP A 152 4.96 -15.78 1.43
C ASP A 152 3.87 -15.20 2.37
N ILE A 153 2.63 -15.54 2.04
CA ILE A 153 1.42 -15.07 2.75
C ILE A 153 1.25 -15.69 4.16
N ALA A 154 1.62 -16.96 4.37
CA ALA A 154 1.27 -17.69 5.60
C ALA A 154 2.06 -17.21 6.84
N GLU A 155 3.39 -17.09 6.74
CA GLU A 155 4.23 -16.63 7.85
C GLU A 155 3.93 -15.15 8.18
N ILE A 156 3.69 -14.35 7.14
CA ILE A 156 3.46 -12.92 7.30
C ILE A 156 2.09 -12.66 7.91
N LEU A 157 1.07 -13.45 7.58
CA LEU A 157 -0.25 -13.34 8.21
C LEU A 157 -0.18 -13.54 9.73
N GLU A 158 0.50 -14.59 10.19
CA GLU A 158 0.65 -14.86 11.63
C GLU A 158 1.32 -13.69 12.36
N ARG A 159 2.43 -13.17 11.80
CA ARG A 159 3.17 -12.05 12.39
C ARG A 159 2.40 -10.74 12.35
N SER A 160 1.58 -10.54 11.32
CA SER A 160 0.71 -9.36 11.15
C SER A 160 -0.44 -9.31 12.14
N VAL A 161 -0.96 -10.48 12.56
CA VAL A 161 -2.05 -10.58 13.54
C VAL A 161 -1.51 -10.37 14.96
N VAL A 162 -0.27 -10.77 15.23
CA VAL A 162 0.38 -10.67 16.56
C VAL A 162 0.97 -9.28 16.85
N GLY A 163 1.13 -8.41 15.85
CA GLY A 163 1.57 -7.02 16.05
C GLY A 163 3.08 -6.84 16.28
N ASP A 164 3.88 -7.89 16.07
CA ASP A 164 5.35 -7.88 16.25
C ASP A 164 6.07 -7.25 15.05
N ARG A 165 5.80 -5.98 14.72
CA ARG A 165 6.49 -5.31 13.60
C ARG A 165 7.95 -4.99 13.96
N GLN A 166 8.87 -5.35 13.08
CA GLN A 166 10.24 -4.84 13.16
C GLN A 166 10.25 -3.37 12.73
N PRO A 167 10.93 -2.47 13.47
CA PRO A 167 11.05 -1.09 13.06
C PRO A 167 11.74 -1.02 11.70
N LEU A 168 11.09 -0.39 10.73
CA LEU A 168 11.78 0.10 9.55
C LEU A 168 12.71 1.20 10.03
N VAL A 169 14.01 0.97 9.86
CA VAL A 169 15.15 1.88 10.08
C VAL A 169 15.68 2.00 11.53
N GLU A 170 16.80 1.33 11.81
CA GLU A 170 17.92 2.00 12.49
C GLU A 170 18.61 2.84 11.41
N ALA A 171 18.38 4.14 11.45
CA ALA A 171 19.03 5.08 10.54
C ALA A 171 20.40 5.40 11.13
N GLU A 172 21.46 4.88 10.50
CA GLU A 172 22.81 5.45 10.59
C GLU A 172 22.92 6.67 9.67
#